data_AF-A0A959WMQ0-F1
#
_entry.id   AF-A0A959WMQ0-F1
#
_cell.length_a   1.000
_cell.length_b   1.000
_cell.length_c   1.000
_cell.angle_alpha   90.00
_cell.angle_beta   90.00
_cell.angle_gamma   90.00
#
_symmetry.space_group_name_H-M   'P 1'
#
loop_
_entity.id
_entity.type
_entity.pdbx_description
1 polymer ?
#
loop_
_entity_poly.entity_id
_entity_poly.type
_entity_poly.pdbx_seq_one_letter_code
_entity_poly.pdbx_strand_id
1 'polypeptide(L)'
;ALAWRPVVAALPLIVRTAALVVGLIAIAATFVRAGPATPWPGGWALVPTLATALVLLAPPTDASRATAVLGSAPLRAVGVRSYSWYLWHWPAMVLVAVALDRDVGGGPAVLAALASFVLADLTYRTVEQRVRHEPRLVASPRLSLALAGGVTVALAALFGGLVLAQGDVI
;
A
#
# COMPACT_ATOMS: atom_id res chain seq x y z
N ALA A 1 -6.14 -5.39 22.73
CA ALA A 1 -5.54 -4.06 22.50
C ALA A 1 -4.05 -4.26 22.20
N LEU A 2 -3.48 -3.54 21.22
CA LEU A 2 -2.06 -3.69 20.84
C LEU A 2 -1.13 -3.44 22.03
N ALA A 3 -0.21 -4.38 22.29
CA ALA A 3 0.66 -4.40 23.47
C ALA A 3 1.60 -3.17 23.61
N TRP A 4 1.83 -2.42 22.54
CA TRP A 4 2.72 -1.25 22.52
C TRP A 4 2.06 0.08 22.92
N ARG A 5 0.72 0.15 22.97
CA ARG A 5 -0.02 1.36 23.34
C ARG A 5 0.39 1.99 24.68
N PRO A 6 0.60 1.23 25.77
CA PRO A 6 1.01 1.83 27.05
C PRO A 6 2.41 2.48 26.98
N VAL A 7 3.34 1.90 26.22
CA VAL A 7 4.70 2.44 26.06
C VAL A 7 4.69 3.78 25.34
N VAL A 8 3.89 3.89 24.27
CA VAL A 8 3.77 5.14 23.50
C VAL A 8 2.97 6.19 24.26
N ALA A 9 2.00 5.78 25.08
CA ALA A 9 1.25 6.68 25.96
C ALA A 9 2.12 7.27 27.08
N ALA A 10 3.20 6.58 27.49
CA ALA A 10 4.14 7.08 28.48
C ALA A 10 5.07 8.20 27.94
N LEU A 11 5.17 8.38 26.62
CA LEU A 11 6.01 9.41 26.03
C LEU A 11 5.39 10.81 26.21
N PRO A 12 6.20 11.84 26.56
CA PRO A 12 5.73 13.22 26.61
C PRO A 12 5.13 13.68 25.28
N LEU A 13 4.10 14.53 25.33
CA LEU A 13 3.41 15.04 24.14
C LEU A 13 4.38 15.71 23.15
N ILE A 14 5.35 16.48 23.65
CA ILE A 14 6.35 17.15 22.82
C ILE A 14 7.20 16.17 22.01
N VAL A 15 7.58 15.03 22.59
CA VAL A 15 8.38 13.99 21.92
C VAL A 15 7.57 13.37 20.79
N ARG A 16 6.28 13.10 21.03
CA ARG A 16 5.39 12.50 20.03
C ARG A 16 5.07 13.45 18.88
N THR A 17 4.90 14.74 19.18
CA THR A 17 4.70 15.78 18.16
C THR A 17 5.97 16.03 17.35
N ALA A 18 7.14 16.05 18.00
CA ALA A 18 8.43 16.16 17.29
C ALA A 18 8.66 14.95 16.37
N ALA A 19 8.38 13.73 16.85
CA ALA A 19 8.45 12.51 16.04
C ALA A 19 7.54 12.58 14.81
N LEU A 20 6.31 13.07 14.96
CA LEU A 20 5.40 13.29 13.83
C LEU A 20 6.00 14.22 12.78
N VAL A 21 6.50 15.39 13.19
CA VAL A 21 7.07 16.39 12.27
C VAL A 21 8.30 15.83 11.57
N VAL A 22 9.22 15.21 12.33
CA VAL A 22 10.42 14.57 11.78
C VAL A 22 10.05 13.47 10.79
N GLY A 23 9.08 12.62 11.13
CA GLY A 23 8.58 11.56 10.26
C GLY A 23 8.00 12.10 8.96
N LEU A 24 7.17 13.15 9.02
CA LEU A 24 6.62 13.80 7.83
C LEU A 24 7.70 14.42 6.94
N ILE A 25 8.69 15.11 7.54
CA ILE A 25 9.82 15.68 6.81
C ILE A 25 10.64 14.56 6.14
N ALA A 26 10.92 13.47 6.84
CA ALA A 26 11.69 12.35 6.30
C ALA A 26 10.96 11.62 5.16
N ILE A 27 9.62 11.47 5.26
CA ILE A 27 8.79 10.95 4.17
C ILE A 27 8.91 11.87 2.94
N ALA A 28 8.68 13.17 3.12
CA ALA A 28 8.77 14.14 2.02
C ALA A 28 10.17 14.15 1.38
N ALA A 29 11.23 14.13 2.20
CA ALA A 29 12.60 14.05 1.72
C ALA A 29 12.88 12.77 0.93
N THR A 30 12.26 11.64 1.31
CA THR A 30 12.38 10.39 0.56
C THR A 30 11.81 10.53 -0.85
N PHE A 31 10.62 11.13 -1.00
CA PHE A 31 10.01 11.35 -2.32
C PHE A 31 10.85 12.25 -3.23
N VAL A 32 11.55 13.25 -2.67
CA VAL A 32 12.38 14.18 -3.44
C VAL A 32 13.74 13.56 -3.81
N ARG A 33 14.29 12.71 -2.95
CA ARG A 33 15.64 12.15 -3.12
C ARG A 33 15.67 10.79 -3.80
N ALA A 34 14.58 10.03 -3.72
CA ALA A 34 14.45 8.77 -4.44
C ALA A 34 14.32 9.06 -5.93
N GLY A 35 15.15 8.38 -6.73
CA GLY A 35 15.14 8.50 -8.17
C GLY A 35 15.60 7.21 -8.85
N PRO A 36 15.76 7.21 -10.19
CA PRO A 36 16.11 6.01 -10.95
C PRO A 36 17.43 5.36 -10.52
N ALA A 37 18.36 6.15 -9.98
CA ALA A 37 19.65 5.68 -9.49
C ALA A 37 19.61 5.16 -8.05
N THR A 38 18.48 5.27 -7.34
CA THR A 38 18.34 4.77 -5.98
C THR A 38 18.20 3.24 -6.01
N PRO A 39 19.12 2.47 -5.40
CA PRO A 39 19.02 1.02 -5.38
C PRO A 39 17.73 0.59 -4.66
N TRP A 40 16.91 -0.22 -5.35
CA TRP A 40 15.66 -0.71 -4.81
C TRP A 40 15.40 -2.18 -5.17
N PRO A 41 15.03 -3.05 -4.22
CA PRO A 41 14.92 -2.80 -2.76
C PRO A 41 16.30 -2.72 -2.06
N GLY A 42 16.41 -1.96 -0.96
CA GLY A 42 17.67 -1.79 -0.22
C GLY A 42 17.53 -0.97 1.06
N GLY A 43 18.64 -0.57 1.69
CA GLY A 43 18.64 0.21 2.95
C GLY A 43 17.86 1.53 2.86
N TRP A 44 17.69 2.08 1.66
CA TRP A 44 16.82 3.24 1.41
C TRP A 44 15.36 3.01 1.77
N ALA A 45 14.87 1.77 1.75
CA ALA A 45 13.51 1.43 2.19
C ALA A 45 13.30 1.62 3.70
N LEU A 46 14.37 1.58 4.51
CA LEU A 46 14.28 1.78 5.96
C LEU A 46 13.90 3.22 6.30
N VAL A 47 14.34 4.20 5.51
CA VAL A 47 14.08 5.62 5.77
C VAL A 47 12.58 5.92 5.81
N PRO A 48 11.77 5.67 4.75
CA PRO A 48 10.34 5.92 4.79
C PRO A 48 9.60 5.00 5.77
N THR A 49 10.13 3.80 6.03
CA THR A 49 9.53 2.85 6.98
C THR A 49 9.63 3.36 8.42
N LEU A 50 10.83 3.77 8.85
CA LEU A 50 11.04 4.35 10.17
C LEU A 50 10.35 5.71 10.30
N ALA A 51 10.38 6.53 9.25
CA ALA A 51 9.66 7.79 9.23
C ALA A 51 8.15 7.59 9.42
N THR A 52 7.56 6.58 8.77
CA THR A 52 6.15 6.21 8.99
C THR A 52 5.92 5.73 10.43
N ALA A 53 6.83 4.92 10.98
CA ALA A 53 6.73 4.51 12.38
C ALA A 53 6.73 5.70 13.35
N LEU A 54 7.55 6.73 13.10
CA LEU A 54 7.55 7.98 13.87
C LEU A 54 6.22 8.73 13.77
N VAL A 55 5.65 8.83 12.56
CA VAL A 55 4.32 9.43 12.35
C VAL A 55 3.24 8.71 13.16
N LEU A 56 3.31 7.38 13.26
CA LEU A 56 2.35 6.57 14.02
C LEU A 56 2.45 6.72 15.54
N LEU A 57 3.53 7.33 16.07
CA LEU A 57 3.63 7.65 17.51
C LEU A 57 2.73 8.81 17.93
N ALA A 58 2.23 9.58 16.96
CA ALA A 58 1.39 10.74 17.21
C ALA A 58 0.10 10.36 17.99
N PRO A 59 -0.36 11.21 18.92
CA PRO A 59 -1.64 11.01 19.60
C PRO A 59 -2.83 10.97 18.63
N PRO A 60 -3.76 10.02 18.82
CA PRO A 60 -5.02 10.03 18.09
C PRO A 60 -5.87 11.19 18.59
N THR A 61 -6.05 12.18 17.71
CA THR A 61 -6.85 13.40 17.87
C THR A 61 -6.43 14.32 19.04
N ASP A 62 -6.60 15.63 18.87
CA ASP A 62 -6.38 16.72 19.85
C ASP A 62 -4.97 17.28 20.12
N ALA A 63 -3.89 16.86 19.44
CA ALA A 63 -2.55 17.43 19.71
C ALA A 63 -1.93 18.32 18.62
N SER A 64 -2.27 18.14 17.34
CA SER A 64 -1.65 18.92 16.26
C SER A 64 -2.52 19.03 15.01
N ARG A 65 -2.41 20.17 14.29
CA ARG A 65 -3.04 20.36 12.98
C ARG A 65 -2.67 19.26 11.98
N ALA A 66 -1.45 18.74 12.04
CA ALA A 66 -0.99 17.66 11.18
C ALA A 66 -1.78 16.36 11.41
N THR A 67 -2.05 15.96 12.65
CA THR A 67 -2.90 14.78 12.93
C THR A 67 -4.33 14.97 12.44
N ALA A 68 -4.88 16.18 12.53
CA ALA A 68 -6.23 16.48 12.01
C ALA A 68 -6.30 16.39 10.48
N VAL A 69 -5.29 16.91 9.77
CA VAL A 69 -5.19 16.79 8.32
C VAL A 69 -5.06 15.33 7.91
N LEU A 70 -4.11 14.58 8.50
CA LEU A 70 -3.89 13.15 8.21
C LEU A 70 -5.12 12.29 8.52
N GLY A 71 -5.87 12.64 9.57
CA GLY A 71 -7.10 11.98 9.98
C GLY A 71 -8.35 12.41 9.21
N SER A 72 -8.23 13.34 8.25
CA SER A 72 -9.36 13.86 7.48
C SER A 72 -10.05 12.76 6.67
N ALA A 73 -11.37 12.91 6.47
CA ALA A 73 -12.18 11.98 5.68
C ALA A 73 -11.58 11.65 4.29
N PRO A 74 -11.10 12.62 3.48
CA PRO A 74 -10.52 12.30 2.17
C PRO A 74 -9.24 11.47 2.27
N LEU A 75 -8.29 11.83 3.14
CA LEU A 75 -7.05 11.07 3.29
C LEU A 75 -7.30 9.66 3.83
N ARG A 76 -8.24 9.51 4.77
CA ARG A 76 -8.69 8.19 5.22
C ARG A 76 -9.34 7.39 4.09
N ALA A 77 -10.17 8.01 3.26
CA ALA A 77 -10.84 7.33 2.15
C ALA A 77 -9.84 6.80 1.10
N VAL A 78 -8.78 7.55 0.83
CA VAL A 78 -7.66 7.08 0.00
C VAL A 78 -6.88 5.97 0.72
N GLY A 79 -6.56 6.17 2.00
CA GLY A 79 -5.79 5.21 2.81
C GLY A 79 -6.43 3.82 2.87
N VAL A 80 -7.75 3.72 3.06
CA VAL A 80 -8.44 2.41 3.09
C VAL A 80 -8.46 1.69 1.73
N ARG A 81 -8.25 2.43 0.62
CA ARG A 81 -8.17 1.87 -0.74
C ARG A 81 -6.74 1.65 -1.22
N SER A 82 -5.75 2.11 -0.47
CA SER A 82 -4.34 2.10 -0.87
C SER A 82 -3.84 0.70 -1.25
N TYR A 83 -4.30 -0.33 -0.56
CA TYR A 83 -3.96 -1.72 -0.88
C TYR A 83 -4.52 -2.15 -2.24
N SER A 84 -5.82 -1.98 -2.47
CA SER A 84 -6.44 -2.25 -3.78
C SER A 84 -5.80 -1.42 -4.90
N TRP A 85 -5.43 -0.16 -4.63
CA TRP A 85 -4.77 0.70 -5.61
C TRP A 85 -3.35 0.22 -5.95
N TYR A 86 -2.60 -0.23 -4.96
CA TYR A 86 -1.30 -0.87 -5.16
C TYR A 86 -1.40 -2.09 -6.09
N LEU A 87 -2.48 -2.88 -6.03
CA LEU A 87 -2.65 -4.01 -6.94
C LEU A 87 -2.91 -3.58 -8.39
N TRP A 88 -3.70 -2.53 -8.61
CA TRP A 88 -4.15 -2.12 -9.95
C TRP A 88 -3.22 -1.14 -10.67
N HIS A 89 -2.43 -0.34 -9.94
CA HIS A 89 -1.62 0.68 -10.58
C HIS A 89 -0.54 0.08 -11.48
N TRP A 90 0.16 -0.98 -11.07
CA TRP A 90 1.23 -1.59 -11.87
C TRP A 90 0.69 -2.22 -13.16
N PRO A 91 -0.35 -3.08 -13.15
CA PRO A 91 -0.97 -3.57 -14.38
C PRO A 91 -1.45 -2.44 -15.30
N ALA A 92 -2.05 -1.39 -14.74
CA ALA A 92 -2.48 -0.23 -15.54
C ALA A 92 -1.31 0.46 -16.23
N MET A 93 -0.18 0.65 -15.53
CA MET A 93 1.04 1.19 -16.15
C MET A 93 1.58 0.28 -17.24
N VAL A 94 1.67 -1.04 -17.01
CA VAL A 94 2.16 -1.99 -18.01
C VAL A 94 1.27 -1.99 -19.26
N LEU A 95 -0.05 -1.99 -19.10
CA LEU A 95 -0.99 -1.93 -20.22
C LEU A 95 -0.82 -0.65 -21.05
N VAL A 96 -0.61 0.49 -20.40
CA VAL A 96 -0.35 1.76 -21.09
C VAL A 96 1.02 1.74 -21.77
N ALA A 97 2.05 1.14 -21.15
CA ALA A 97 3.38 1.01 -21.75
C ALA A 97 3.33 0.23 -23.07
N VAL A 98 2.66 -0.93 -23.04
CA VAL A 98 2.49 -1.81 -24.20
C VAL A 98 1.64 -1.14 -25.28
N ALA A 99 0.54 -0.48 -24.90
CA ALA A 99 -0.34 0.18 -25.87
C ALA A 99 0.32 1.39 -26.56
N LEU A 100 1.29 2.04 -25.90
CA LEU A 100 2.01 3.19 -26.45
C LEU A 100 3.37 2.84 -27.05
N ASP A 101 3.80 1.58 -26.94
CA ASP A 101 5.12 1.07 -27.32
C ASP A 101 6.28 1.93 -26.77
N ARG A 102 6.15 2.39 -25.52
CA ARG A 102 7.15 3.24 -24.85
C ARG A 102 6.95 3.27 -23.35
N ASP A 103 7.96 3.74 -22.64
CA ASP A 103 7.88 3.97 -21.20
C ASP A 103 6.77 4.97 -20.83
N VAL A 104 6.12 4.69 -19.70
CA VAL A 104 5.01 5.49 -19.18
C VAL A 104 5.55 6.61 -18.31
N GLY A 105 5.32 7.84 -18.76
CA GLY A 105 5.68 9.05 -18.03
C GLY A 105 4.72 10.20 -18.34
N GLY A 106 4.75 11.25 -17.52
CA GLY A 106 3.93 12.45 -17.72
C GLY A 106 2.42 12.18 -17.68
N GLY A 107 1.68 12.76 -18.64
CA GLY A 107 0.21 12.68 -18.70
C GLY A 107 -0.34 11.24 -18.72
N PRO A 108 0.16 10.34 -19.59
CA PRO A 108 -0.26 8.93 -19.60
C PRO A 108 -0.12 8.22 -18.25
N ALA A 109 0.96 8.50 -17.51
CA ALA A 109 1.14 7.94 -16.17
C ALA A 109 0.06 8.42 -15.20
N VAL A 110 -0.27 9.72 -15.22
CA VAL A 110 -1.33 10.28 -14.38
C VAL A 110 -2.68 9.66 -14.72
N LEU A 111 -3.01 9.53 -16.01
CA LEU A 111 -4.26 8.91 -16.45
C LEU A 111 -4.34 7.44 -16.03
N ALA A 112 -3.27 6.67 -16.18
CA ALA A 112 -3.19 5.28 -15.71
C ALA A 112 -3.34 5.18 -14.18
N ALA A 113 -2.73 6.09 -13.41
CA ALA A 113 -2.88 6.16 -11.96
C ALA A 113 -4.33 6.46 -11.53
N LEU A 114 -5.00 7.38 -12.22
CA LEU A 114 -6.41 7.71 -11.95
C LEU A 114 -7.35 6.56 -12.35
N ALA A 115 -7.15 5.97 -13.53
CA ALA A 115 -7.92 4.82 -13.98
C ALA A 115 -7.77 3.63 -13.02
N SER A 116 -6.54 3.34 -12.58
CA SER A 116 -6.29 2.29 -11.58
C SER A 116 -6.93 2.60 -10.23
N PHE A 117 -7.02 3.87 -9.81
CA PHE A 117 -7.74 4.24 -8.60
C PHE A 117 -9.25 3.94 -8.71
N VAL A 118 -9.86 4.20 -9.87
CA VAL A 118 -11.28 3.86 -10.11
C VAL A 118 -11.49 2.34 -10.03
N LEU A 119 -10.64 1.57 -10.70
CA LEU A 119 -10.67 0.10 -10.63
C LEU A 119 -10.46 -0.42 -9.21
N ALA A 120 -9.55 0.22 -8.47
CA ALA A 120 -9.30 -0.10 -7.07
C ALA A 120 -10.49 0.20 -6.17
N ASP A 121 -11.18 1.33 -6.34
CA ASP A 121 -12.39 1.64 -5.58
C ASP A 121 -13.51 0.63 -5.87
N LEU A 122 -13.71 0.26 -7.14
CA LEU A 122 -14.69 -0.76 -7.53
C LEU A 122 -14.35 -2.11 -6.92
N THR A 123 -13.11 -2.56 -7.04
CA THR A 123 -12.64 -3.84 -6.50
C THR A 123 -12.72 -3.84 -4.98
N TYR A 124 -12.35 -2.75 -4.33
CA TYR A 124 -12.45 -2.59 -2.88
C TYR A 124 -13.89 -2.79 -2.42
N ARG A 125 -14.87 -2.13 -3.03
CA ARG A 125 -16.28 -2.23 -2.63
C ARG A 125 -16.91 -3.59 -2.96
N THR A 126 -16.59 -4.15 -4.12
CA THR A 126 -17.28 -5.33 -4.66
C THR A 126 -16.64 -6.65 -4.25
N VAL A 127 -15.32 -6.68 -4.07
CA VAL A 127 -14.56 -7.91 -3.77
C VAL A 127 -13.94 -7.80 -2.38
N GLU A 128 -13.06 -6.83 -2.15
CA GLU A 128 -12.26 -6.79 -0.92
C GLU A 128 -13.13 -6.67 0.34
N GLN A 129 -14.09 -5.73 0.35
CA GLN A 129 -14.97 -5.52 1.48
C GLN A 129 -15.87 -6.72 1.76
N ARG A 130 -16.32 -7.42 0.72
CA ARG A 130 -17.15 -8.63 0.88
C ARG A 130 -16.35 -9.77 1.50
N VAL A 131 -15.16 -10.03 0.97
CA VAL A 131 -14.28 -11.08 1.50
C VAL A 131 -13.81 -10.76 2.92
N ARG A 132 -13.44 -9.50 3.19
CA ARG A 132 -12.94 -9.05 4.50
C ARG A 132 -13.98 -9.22 5.62
N HIS A 133 -15.26 -9.03 5.32
CA HIS A 133 -16.34 -9.11 6.30
C HIS A 133 -17.16 -10.40 6.19
N GLU A 134 -16.71 -11.38 5.40
CA GLU A 134 -17.41 -12.66 5.26
C GLU A 134 -17.37 -13.44 6.60
N PRO A 135 -18.52 -13.72 7.23
CA PRO A 135 -18.56 -14.28 8.58
C PRO A 135 -17.77 -15.57 8.74
N ARG A 136 -17.77 -16.45 7.72
CA ARG A 136 -17.07 -17.74 7.76
C ARG A 136 -15.55 -17.58 7.78
N LEU A 137 -15.03 -16.61 7.03
CA LEU A 137 -13.59 -16.32 6.93
C LEU A 137 -13.09 -15.63 8.19
N VAL A 138 -13.87 -14.70 8.73
CA VAL A 138 -13.56 -14.00 9.98
C VAL A 138 -13.61 -14.96 11.17
N ALA A 139 -14.56 -15.89 11.20
CA ALA A 139 -14.71 -16.86 12.28
C ALA A 139 -13.59 -17.92 12.30
N SER A 140 -12.94 -18.20 11.17
CA SER A 140 -11.92 -19.25 11.07
C SER A 140 -10.65 -18.79 10.34
N PRO A 141 -9.59 -18.45 11.09
CA PRO A 141 -8.29 -18.13 10.51
C PRO A 141 -7.72 -19.26 9.63
N ARG A 142 -7.99 -20.53 10.00
CA ARG A 142 -7.54 -21.71 9.23
C ARG A 142 -8.20 -21.77 7.85
N LEU A 143 -9.49 -21.50 7.75
CA LEU A 143 -10.20 -21.49 6.47
C LEU A 143 -9.67 -20.36 5.59
N SER A 144 -9.50 -19.16 6.15
CA SER A 144 -8.92 -18.02 5.45
C SER A 144 -7.53 -18.31 4.91
N LEU A 145 -6.66 -18.93 5.73
CA LEU A 145 -5.31 -19.32 5.31
C LEU A 145 -5.33 -20.44 4.26
N ALA A 146 -6.21 -21.44 4.41
CA ALA A 146 -6.32 -22.55 3.47
C ALA A 146 -6.80 -22.07 2.08
N LEU A 147 -7.81 -21.20 2.05
CA LEU A 147 -8.31 -20.62 0.80
C LEU A 147 -7.28 -19.70 0.15
N ALA A 148 -6.66 -18.80 0.92
CA ALA A 148 -5.61 -17.93 0.40
C ALA A 148 -4.42 -18.74 -0.14
N GLY A 149 -3.98 -19.77 0.59
CA GLY A 149 -2.92 -20.67 0.17
C GLY A 149 -3.29 -21.45 -1.09
N GLY A 150 -4.50 -22.02 -1.13
CA GLY A 150 -5.00 -22.78 -2.28
C GLY A 150 -5.07 -21.94 -3.55
N VAL A 151 -5.62 -20.71 -3.47
CA VAL A 151 -5.66 -19.78 -4.59
C VAL A 151 -4.24 -19.41 -5.05
N THR A 152 -3.32 -19.13 -4.12
CA THR A 152 -1.93 -18.79 -4.45
C THR A 152 -1.23 -19.93 -5.18
N VAL A 153 -1.37 -21.18 -4.69
CA VAL A 153 -0.78 -22.36 -5.32
C VAL A 153 -1.38 -22.61 -6.71
N ALA A 154 -2.71 -22.47 -6.85
CA ALA A 154 -3.38 -22.64 -8.14
C ALA A 154 -2.91 -21.60 -9.17
N LEU A 155 -2.80 -20.33 -8.78
CA LEU A 155 -2.30 -19.27 -9.67
C LEU A 155 -0.84 -19.47 -10.03
N ALA A 156 0.01 -19.87 -9.08
CA ALA A 156 1.41 -20.19 -9.35
C ALA A 156 1.56 -21.39 -10.29
N ALA A 157 0.76 -22.44 -10.10
CA ALA A 157 0.75 -23.62 -10.96
C ALA A 157 0.26 -23.28 -12.37
N LEU A 158 -0.79 -22.47 -12.49
CA LEU A 158 -1.29 -21.99 -13.79
C LEU A 158 -0.22 -21.16 -14.51
N PHE A 159 0.41 -20.21 -13.81
CA PHE A 159 1.48 -19.39 -14.37
C PHE A 159 2.66 -20.25 -14.82
N GLY A 160 3.13 -21.17 -13.97
CA GLY A 160 4.20 -22.11 -14.31
C GLY A 160 3.86 -23.00 -15.50
N GLY A 161 2.63 -23.52 -15.57
CA GLY A 161 2.14 -24.31 -16.70
C GLY A 161 2.11 -23.54 -18.01
N LEU A 162 1.67 -22.28 -17.99
CA LEU A 162 1.67 -21.40 -19.17
C LEU A 162 3.09 -21.09 -19.65
N VAL A 163 4.03 -20.84 -18.73
CA VAL A 163 5.43 -20.60 -19.06
C VAL A 163 6.07 -21.83 -19.70
N LEU A 164 5.85 -23.03 -19.13
CA LEU A 164 6.37 -24.28 -19.69
C LEU A 164 5.79 -24.55 -21.08
N ALA A 165 4.48 -24.31 -21.27
CA ALA A 165 3.82 -24.47 -22.57
C ALA A 165 4.31 -23.47 -23.64
N GLN A 166 4.84 -22.30 -23.25
CA GLN A 166 5.46 -21.34 -24.16
C GLN A 166 6.96 -21.61 -24.40
N GLY A 167 7.62 -22.31 -23.48
CA GLY A 167 9.03 -22.70 -23.60
C GLY A 167 9.29 -23.77 -24.67
N ASP A 168 8.27 -24.52 -25.08
CA ASP A 168 8.35 -25.51 -26.16
C ASP A 168 8.23 -24.89 -27.58
N VAL A 169 8.20 -23.56 -27.70
CA VAL A 169 7.98 -22.80 -28.96
C VAL A 169 9.20 -21.94 -29.37
N ILE A 170 10.40 -22.18 -28.80
CA ILE A 170 11.66 -21.53 -29.23
C ILE A 170 12.69 -22.57 -29.65
#